data_AF-A0A8X6THG9-F1
#
_entry.id   AF-A0A8X6THG9-F1
#
_cell.length_a   1.000
_cell.length_b   1.000
_cell.length_c   1.000
_cell.angle_alpha   90.00
_cell.angle_beta   90.00
_cell.angle_gamma   90.00
#
_symmetry.space_group_name_H-M   'P 1'
#
loop_
_entity.id
_entity.type
_entity.pdbx_description
1 polymer ?
#
loop_
_entity_poly.entity_id
_entity_poly.type
_entity_poly.pdbx_seq_one_letter_code
_entity_poly.pdbx_strand_id
1 'polypeptide(L)'
;MAKKYTEKYYARHGDPRTADWLLMDSPLNIIFILAVYFSIVKLFLPIMMRHQRPYVLQNVMFVYNLIMAVLNAWILFEVRMFAYLGNH
;
A
#
# COMPACT_ATOMS: atom_id res chain seq x y z
N MET A 1 -5.04 16.05 20.62
CA MET A 1 -5.52 15.10 21.65
C MET A 1 -5.64 13.68 21.10
N ALA A 2 -6.40 13.45 20.01
CA ALA A 2 -6.58 12.11 19.40
C ALA A 2 -5.28 11.37 19.08
N LYS A 3 -4.30 12.03 18.44
CA LYS A 3 -2.99 11.45 18.08
C LYS A 3 -2.30 10.72 19.25
N LYS A 4 -2.33 11.33 20.44
CA LYS A 4 -1.69 10.82 21.67
C LYS A 4 -2.38 9.57 22.24
N TYR A 5 -3.68 9.42 22.05
CA TYR A 5 -4.42 8.22 22.49
C TYR A 5 -4.18 7.05 21.55
N THR A 6 -4.18 7.34 20.25
CA THR A 6 -3.94 6.35 19.19
C THR A 6 -2.52 5.79 19.31
N GLU A 7 -1.50 6.65 19.38
CA GLU A 7 -0.10 6.24 19.57
C GLU A 7 0.09 5.37 20.82
N LYS A 8 -0.52 5.75 21.95
CA LYS A 8 -0.44 4.96 23.19
C LYS A 8 -1.16 3.61 23.08
N TYR A 9 -2.22 3.50 22.28
CA TYR A 9 -2.95 2.25 22.07
C TYR A 9 -2.16 1.28 21.18
N TYR A 10 -1.64 1.77 20.05
CA TYR A 10 -0.81 0.98 19.12
C TYR A 10 0.55 0.63 19.72
N ALA A 11 1.17 1.50 20.50
CA ALA A 11 2.40 1.16 21.23
C ALA A 11 2.19 0.07 22.31
N ARG A 12 0.95 -0.15 22.78
CA ARG A 12 0.62 -1.15 23.81
C ARG A 12 0.14 -2.48 23.25
N HIS A 13 -0.43 -2.50 22.04
CA HIS A 13 -1.04 -3.70 21.42
C HIS A 13 -0.45 -4.06 20.05
N GLY A 14 0.39 -3.20 19.48
CA GLY A 14 1.10 -3.47 18.23
C GLY A 14 2.23 -4.46 18.43
N ASP A 15 2.50 -5.28 17.42
CA ASP A 15 3.64 -6.20 17.44
C ASP A 15 4.96 -5.40 17.40
N PRO A 16 5.80 -5.46 18.46
CA PRO A 16 7.04 -4.70 18.52
C PRO A 16 8.01 -5.03 17.38
N ARG A 17 7.89 -6.19 16.73
CA ARG A 17 8.74 -6.58 15.59
C ARG A 17 8.50 -5.74 14.34
N THR A 18 7.34 -5.10 14.26
CA THR A 18 6.89 -4.31 13.10
C THR A 18 6.91 -2.81 13.37
N ALA A 19 7.33 -2.39 14.57
CA ALA A 19 7.27 -0.99 14.99
C ALA A 19 8.09 -0.05 14.10
N ASP A 20 9.27 -0.49 13.65
CA ASP A 20 10.16 0.31 12.79
C ASP A 20 9.81 0.23 11.30
N TRP A 21 8.71 -0.44 10.94
CA TRP A 21 8.32 -0.58 9.55
C TRP A 21 7.74 0.73 9.00
N LEU A 22 8.05 1.00 7.74
CA LEU A 22 7.55 2.17 7.04
C LEU A 22 6.01 2.19 7.09
N LEU A 23 5.44 3.35 7.45
CA LEU A 23 3.99 3.59 7.61
C LEU A 23 3.31 2.89 8.81
N MET A 24 4.04 2.15 9.64
CA MET A 24 3.47 1.42 10.78
C MET A 24 3.34 2.27 12.06
N ASP A 25 4.00 3.43 12.12
CA ASP A 25 3.97 4.36 13.27
C ASP A 25 2.56 4.81 13.68
N SER A 26 1.70 5.07 12.69
CA SER A 26 0.36 5.58 12.93
C SER A 26 -0.58 5.26 11.76
N PRO A 27 -1.81 4.79 12.04
CA PRO A 27 -2.81 4.56 10.99
C PRO A 27 -3.20 5.85 10.25
N LEU A 28 -2.93 7.02 10.85
CA LEU A 28 -3.19 8.32 10.23
C LEU A 28 -2.33 8.54 8.98
N ASN A 29 -1.12 7.98 8.92
CA ASN A 29 -0.23 8.11 7.76
C ASN A 29 -0.86 7.44 6.52
N ILE A 30 -1.41 6.24 6.70
CA ILE A 30 -2.10 5.50 5.63
C ILE A 30 -3.38 6.23 5.21
N ILE A 31 -4.18 6.69 6.16
CA ILE A 31 -5.42 7.45 5.88
C ILE A 31 -5.10 8.71 5.07
N PHE A 32 -4.02 9.42 5.42
CA PHE A 32 -3.58 10.60 4.70
C PHE A 32 -3.20 10.27 3.24
N ILE A 33 -2.38 9.23 3.03
CA ILE A 33 -1.99 8.79 1.68
C ILE A 33 -3.23 8.43 0.85
N LEU A 34 -4.18 7.69 1.43
CA LEU A 34 -5.43 7.33 0.76
C LEU A 34 -6.24 8.57 0.39
N ALA A 35 -6.41 9.52 1.31
CA ALA A 35 -7.14 10.76 1.05
C ALA A 35 -6.49 11.58 -0.09
N VAL A 36 -5.16 11.67 -0.10
CA VAL A 36 -4.40 12.31 -1.19
C VAL A 36 -4.62 11.56 -2.50
N TYR A 37 -4.47 10.24 -2.52
CA TYR A 37 -4.71 9.43 -3.71
C TYR A 37 -6.13 9.62 -4.28
N PHE A 38 -7.16 9.56 -3.42
CA PHE A 38 -8.55 9.75 -3.83
C PHE A 38 -8.80 11.15 -4.41
N SER A 39 -8.24 12.19 -3.78
CA SER A 39 -8.41 13.56 -4.27
C SER A 39 -7.73 13.75 -5.63
N ILE A 40 -6.53 13.20 -5.84
CA ILE A 40 -5.83 13.24 -7.13
C ILE A 40 -6.65 12.52 -8.20
N VAL A 41 -7.07 11.28 -7.96
CA VAL A 41 -7.75 10.44 -8.96
C VAL A 41 -9.13 10.99 -9.33
N LYS A 42 -9.90 11.51 -8.37
CA LYS A 42 -11.28 11.98 -8.63
C LYS A 42 -11.39 13.43 -9.05
N LEU A 43 -10.52 14.31 -8.55
CA LEU A 43 -10.64 15.75 -8.80
C LEU A 43 -9.61 16.19 -9.84
N PHE A 44 -8.34 15.92 -9.58
CA PHE A 44 -7.25 16.49 -10.37
C PHE A 44 -7.12 15.82 -11.75
N LEU A 45 -7.13 14.49 -11.78
CA LEU A 45 -6.96 13.71 -13.01
C LEU A 45 -8.06 13.99 -14.06
N PRO A 46 -9.36 14.01 -13.72
CA PRO A 46 -10.42 14.25 -14.70
C PRO A 46 -10.39 15.68 -15.27
N ILE A 47 -9.95 16.66 -14.48
CA ILE A 47 -9.78 18.04 -14.95
C ILE A 47 -8.66 18.10 -15.99
N MET A 48 -7.52 17.44 -15.74
CA MET A 48 -6.42 17.39 -16.71
C MET A 48 -6.78 16.59 -17.97
N MET A 49 -7.58 15.52 -17.83
CA MET A 49 -7.95 14.64 -18.94
C MET A 49 -9.11 15.17 -19.81
N ARG A 50 -9.81 16.23 -19.38
CA ARG A 50 -11.00 16.77 -20.08
C ARG A 50 -10.76 17.15 -21.54
N HIS A 51 -9.54 17.59 -21.87
CA HIS A 51 -9.19 18.07 -23.22
C HIS A 51 -8.12 17.20 -23.90
N GLN A 52 -7.80 16.04 -23.35
CA GLN A 52 -6.74 15.18 -23.85
C GLN A 52 -7.28 13.86 -24.40
N ARG A 53 -6.67 13.35 -25.48
CA ARG A 53 -7.00 12.05 -26.05
C ARG A 53 -6.52 10.94 -25.10
N PRO A 54 -7.21 9.77 -25.07
CA PRO A 54 -6.80 8.67 -24.20
C PRO A 54 -5.37 8.24 -24.50
N TYR A 55 -4.55 8.15 -23.46
CA TYR A 55 -3.17 7.71 -23.57
C TYR A 55 -3.09 6.21 -23.87
N VAL A 56 -2.32 5.84 -24.89
CA VAL A 56 -2.03 4.43 -25.19
C VAL A 56 -0.88 3.97 -24.30
N LEU A 57 -1.21 3.40 -23.14
CA LEU A 57 -0.25 2.94 -22.12
C LEU A 57 -0.04 1.42 -22.15
N GLN A 58 -0.30 0.76 -23.29
CA GLN A 58 -0.32 -0.71 -23.39
C GLN A 58 1.00 -1.36 -22.92
N ASN A 59 2.15 -0.85 -23.38
CA ASN A 59 3.45 -1.38 -23.00
C ASN A 59 3.74 -1.16 -21.51
N VAL A 60 3.36 0.00 -20.97
CA VAL A 60 3.52 0.32 -19.55
C VAL A 60 2.68 -0.62 -18.69
N MET A 61 1.41 -0.85 -19.09
CA MET A 61 0.52 -1.78 -18.39
C MET A 61 1.02 -3.22 -18.45
N PHE A 62 1.57 -3.66 -19.59
CA PHE A 62 2.15 -4.99 -19.72
C PHE A 62 3.34 -5.18 -18.76
N VAL A 63 4.30 -4.25 -18.76
CA VAL A 63 5.47 -4.31 -17.87
C VAL A 63 5.05 -4.27 -16.40
N TYR A 64 4.11 -3.38 -16.06
CA TYR A 64 3.57 -3.27 -14.70
C TYR A 64 2.94 -4.58 -14.22
N ASN A 65 2.08 -5.20 -15.04
CA ASN A 65 1.44 -6.47 -14.69
C ASN A 65 2.44 -7.62 -14.60
N LEU A 66 3.47 -7.64 -15.46
CA LEU A 66 4.53 -8.64 -15.39
C LEU A 66 5.31 -8.53 -14.07
N ILE A 67 5.70 -7.32 -13.68
CA ILE A 67 6.39 -7.07 -12.40
C ILE A 67 5.49 -7.49 -11.23
N MET A 68 4.21 -7.12 -11.24
CA MET A 68 3.27 -7.55 -10.20
C MET A 68 3.12 -9.08 -10.14
N ALA A 69 3.05 -9.76 -11.28
CA ALA A 69 2.94 -11.22 -11.30
C ALA A 69 4.18 -11.89 -10.67
N VAL A 70 5.38 -11.40 -10.98
CA VAL A 70 6.64 -11.88 -10.39
C VAL A 70 6.69 -11.62 -8.89
N LEU A 71 6.35 -10.41 -8.43
CA LEU A 71 6.32 -10.06 -7.01
C LEU A 71 5.30 -10.89 -6.23
N ASN A 72 4.11 -11.10 -6.78
CA ASN A 72 3.08 -11.94 -6.16
C ASN A 72 3.53 -13.41 -6.08
N ALA A 73 4.19 -13.93 -7.12
CA ALA A 73 4.75 -15.27 -7.09
C ALA A 73 5.84 -15.42 -6.01
N TRP A 74 6.69 -14.39 -5.86
CA TRP A 74 7.71 -14.33 -4.81
C TRP A 74 7.09 -14.34 -3.39
N ILE A 75 6.14 -13.43 -3.13
CA ILE A 75 5.44 -13.35 -1.84
C ILE A 75 4.74 -14.68 -1.53
N LEU A 76 4.10 -15.30 -2.52
CA LEU A 76 3.45 -16.60 -2.34
C LEU A 76 4.46 -17.69 -1.94
N PHE A 77 5.64 -17.69 -2.53
CA PHE A 77 6.70 -18.65 -2.16
C PHE A 77 7.16 -18.45 -0.72
N GLU A 78 7.45 -17.21 -0.30
CA GLU A 78 7.83 -16.91 1.08
C GLU A 78 6.74 -17.29 2.08
N VAL A 79 5.49 -16.90 1.82
CA VAL A 79 4.35 -17.21 2.70
C VAL A 79 4.15 -18.72 2.81
N ARG A 80 4.26 -19.46 1.71
CA ARG A 80 4.21 -20.94 1.75
C ARG A 80 5.35 -21.48 2.61
N MET A 81 6.57 -21.03 2.40
CA MET A 81 7.73 -21.46 3.19
C MET A 81 7.51 -21.25 4.69
N PHE A 82 7.08 -20.05 5.10
CA PHE A 82 6.76 -19.76 6.51
C PHE A 82 5.58 -20.58 7.03
N ALA A 83 4.54 -20.79 6.23
CA ALA A 83 3.36 -21.56 6.63
C ALA A 83 3.67 -23.06 6.81
N TYR A 84 4.51 -23.65 5.96
CA TYR A 84 4.91 -25.06 6.08
C TYR A 84 5.95 -25.29 7.19
N LEU A 85 6.88 -24.35 7.41
CA LEU A 85 7.90 -24.47 8.46
C LEU A 85 7.39 -24.11 9.87
N GLY A 86 6.32 -23.31 9.99
CA GLY A 86 5.76 -22.92 11.29
C GLY A 86 4.72 -23.89 11.87
N ASN A 87 4.38 -24.96 11.16
CA ASN A 87 3.38 -25.96 11.58
C ASN A 87 4.04 -27.26 12.11
N HIS A 88 5.33 -27.19 12.44
CA HIS A 88 6.14 -28.16 13.18
C HIS A 88 6.96 -27.43 14.24
#